data_AF-A0A5E6PCV4-F1
#
_entry.id   AF-A0A5E6PCV4-F1
#
_cell.length_a   1.000
_cell.length_b   1.000
_cell.length_c   1.000
_cell.angle_alpha   90.00
_cell.angle_beta   90.00
_cell.angle_gamma   90.00
#
_symmetry.space_group_name_H-M   'P 1'
#
loop_
_entity.id
_entity.type
_entity.pdbx_description
1 polymer ?
#
loop_
_entity_poly.entity_id
_entity_poly.type
_entity_poly.pdbx_seq_one_letter_code
_entity_poly.pdbx_strand_id
1 'polypeptide(L)'
;MTLVPRDSYIVAKYYYPQRPGWSNDLGFLLGEAGYYAESIELLNAVIANHPNRTVAYLNLADSYWAVNDKERAVAAYKQYASRMSEAGKASKIPARVGERSAVAPEA
;
A
#
# COMPACT_ATOMS: atom_id res chain seq x y z
N MET A 1 18.60 -2.41 -9.90
CA MET A 1 18.24 -3.83 -10.10
C MET A 1 17.34 -4.24 -8.93
N THR A 2 16.07 -3.83 -8.94
CA THR A 2 15.14 -4.13 -7.85
C THR A 2 14.55 -5.51 -8.08
N LEU A 3 14.86 -6.43 -7.17
CA LEU A 3 14.35 -7.79 -7.10
C LEU A 3 12.84 -7.76 -6.83
N VAL A 4 12.04 -7.70 -7.91
CA VAL A 4 10.70 -8.26 -7.88
C VAL A 4 10.90 -9.79 -7.89
N PRO A 5 10.32 -10.57 -6.97
CA PRO A 5 10.45 -12.01 -7.02
C PRO A 5 9.97 -12.49 -8.39
N ARG A 6 10.79 -13.28 -9.09
CA ARG A 6 10.46 -13.82 -10.42
C ARG A 6 9.18 -14.69 -10.42
N ASP A 7 8.59 -14.95 -9.25
CA ASP A 7 7.52 -15.93 -9.06
C ASP A 7 6.15 -15.32 -8.64
N SER A 8 6.03 -14.00 -8.46
CA SER A 8 4.70 -13.40 -8.19
C SER A 8 3.86 -13.37 -9.47
N TYR A 9 2.94 -14.34 -9.60
CA TYR A 9 1.98 -14.42 -10.70
C TYR A 9 1.19 -13.11 -10.84
N ILE A 10 0.79 -12.51 -9.71
CA ILE A 10 -0.01 -11.30 -9.70
C ILE A 10 0.77 -10.12 -10.26
N VAL A 11 2.02 -9.92 -9.83
CA VAL A 11 2.86 -8.84 -10.37
C VAL A 11 3.16 -9.10 -11.84
N ALA A 12 3.53 -10.32 -12.21
CA ALA A 12 3.84 -10.67 -13.60
C ALA A 12 2.67 -10.40 -14.56
N LYS A 13 1.44 -10.66 -14.12
CA LYS A 13 0.25 -10.53 -14.98
C LYS A 13 -0.43 -9.16 -14.91
N TYR A 14 -0.38 -8.51 -13.76
CA TYR A 14 -1.22 -7.34 -13.48
C TYR A 14 -0.44 -6.08 -13.08
N TYR A 15 0.90 -6.12 -13.09
CA TYR A 15 1.68 -4.91 -13.04
C TYR A 15 1.76 -4.24 -14.43
N TYR A 16 1.22 -3.03 -14.53
CA TYR A 16 1.16 -2.24 -15.76
C TYR A 16 2.12 -1.05 -15.63
N PRO A 17 3.38 -1.15 -16.09
CA PRO A 17 4.41 -0.14 -15.81
C PRO A 17 4.08 1.24 -16.39
N GLN A 18 3.37 1.28 -17.52
CA GLN A 18 2.93 2.51 -18.18
C GLN A 18 1.63 3.08 -17.61
N ARG A 19 0.93 2.31 -16.76
CA ARG A 19 -0.34 2.68 -16.12
C ARG A 19 -0.37 2.19 -14.67
N PRO A 20 0.53 2.67 -13.79
CA PRO A 20 0.62 2.18 -12.41
C PRO A 20 -0.67 2.42 -11.60
N GLY A 21 -1.51 3.38 -12.03
CA GLY A 21 -2.85 3.56 -11.48
C GLY A 21 -3.70 2.29 -11.59
N TRP A 22 -3.67 1.57 -12.72
CA TRP A 22 -4.45 0.35 -12.91
C TRP A 22 -4.02 -0.77 -11.97
N SER A 23 -2.71 -0.95 -11.77
CA SER A 23 -2.19 -1.91 -10.81
C SER A 23 -2.53 -1.52 -9.36
N ASN A 24 -2.49 -0.22 -9.03
CA ASN A 24 -2.94 0.26 -7.73
C ASN A 24 -4.42 -0.01 -7.49
N ASP A 25 -5.26 0.27 -8.48
CA ASP A 25 -6.71 0.12 -8.36
C ASP A 25 -7.09 -1.36 -8.26
N LEU A 26 -6.40 -2.24 -8.99
CA LEU A 26 -6.54 -3.68 -8.80
C LEU A 26 -6.04 -4.13 -7.42
N GLY A 27 -4.90 -3.62 -6.95
CA GLY A 27 -4.41 -3.89 -5.59
C GLY A 27 -5.42 -3.50 -4.52
N PHE A 28 -6.05 -2.33 -4.67
CA PHE A 28 -7.16 -1.90 -3.82
C PHE A 28 -8.34 -2.89 -3.86
N LEU A 29 -8.80 -3.25 -5.06
CA LEU A 29 -9.93 -4.19 -5.22
C LEU A 29 -9.63 -5.59 -4.66
N LEU A 30 -8.39 -6.07 -4.79
CA LEU A 30 -7.95 -7.32 -4.16
C LEU A 30 -8.06 -7.23 -2.64
N GLY A 31 -7.63 -6.12 -2.04
CA GLY A 31 -7.75 -5.86 -0.61
C GLY A 31 -9.22 -5.81 -0.14
N GLU A 32 -10.08 -5.08 -0.86
CA GLU A 32 -11.52 -5.02 -0.55
C GLU A 32 -12.19 -6.39 -0.64
N ALA A 33 -11.71 -7.26 -1.53
CA ALA A 33 -12.19 -8.63 -1.69
C ALA A 33 -11.54 -9.65 -0.74
N GLY A 34 -10.62 -9.23 0.14
CA GLY A 34 -9.96 -10.10 1.12
C GLY A 34 -8.70 -10.83 0.61
N TYR A 35 -8.30 -10.62 -0.65
CA TYR A 35 -7.07 -11.14 -1.24
C TYR A 35 -5.86 -10.28 -0.85
N TYR A 36 -5.59 -10.24 0.45
CA TYR A 36 -4.61 -9.30 1.02
C TYR A 36 -3.18 -9.62 0.59
N ALA A 37 -2.80 -10.89 0.43
CA ALA A 37 -1.45 -11.27 0.02
C ALA A 37 -1.14 -10.76 -1.40
N GLU A 38 -2.06 -10.98 -2.34
CA GLU A 38 -1.98 -10.53 -3.72
C GLU A 38 -2.01 -9.00 -3.81
N SER A 39 -2.85 -8.36 -2.99
CA SER A 39 -2.87 -6.90 -2.86
C SER A 39 -1.52 -6.36 -2.43
N ILE A 40 -0.93 -6.93 -1.37
CA ILE A 40 0.39 -6.55 -0.84
C ILE A 40 1.47 -6.72 -1.91
N GLU A 41 1.52 -7.85 -2.61
CA GLU A 41 2.51 -8.09 -3.67
C GLU A 41 2.42 -7.03 -4.78
N LEU A 42 1.21 -6.78 -5.29
CA LEU A 42 1.00 -5.84 -6.38
C LEU A 42 1.29 -4.39 -5.98
N LEU A 43 0.84 -3.98 -4.79
CA LEU A 43 1.05 -2.62 -4.28
C LEU A 43 2.52 -2.35 -3.94
N ASN A 44 3.24 -3.34 -3.44
CA ASN A 44 4.70 -3.25 -3.29
C ASN A 44 5.39 -3.04 -4.64
N ALA A 45 4.98 -3.76 -5.70
CA ALA A 45 5.53 -3.55 -7.03
C ALA A 45 5.23 -2.14 -7.58
N VAL A 46 4.02 -1.62 -7.32
CA VAL A 46 3.67 -0.22 -7.66
C VAL A 46 4.59 0.75 -6.94
N ILE A 47 4.77 0.63 -5.63
CA ILE A 47 5.61 1.54 -4.83
C ILE A 47 7.09 1.45 -5.23
N ALA A 48 7.61 0.24 -5.48
CA ALA A 48 9.00 0.03 -5.85
C ALA A 48 9.39 0.72 -7.16
N ASN A 49 8.45 0.88 -8.09
CA ASN A 49 8.69 1.48 -9.40
C ASN A 49 8.14 2.91 -9.53
N HIS A 50 7.10 3.25 -8.74
CA HIS A 50 6.43 4.55 -8.74
C HIS A 50 6.25 5.05 -7.30
N PRO A 51 7.37 5.37 -6.60
CA PRO A 51 7.34 5.69 -5.17
C PRO A 51 6.56 6.96 -4.82
N ASN A 52 6.22 7.78 -5.82
CA ASN A 52 5.39 8.98 -5.69
C ASN A 52 3.87 8.69 -5.73
N ARG A 53 3.45 7.44 -6.00
CA ARG A 53 2.03 7.03 -5.98
C ARG A 53 1.53 6.96 -4.54
N THR A 54 1.23 8.13 -3.97
CA THR A 54 0.89 8.30 -2.55
C THR A 54 -0.25 7.37 -2.09
N VAL A 55 -1.31 7.21 -2.89
CA VAL A 55 -2.44 6.33 -2.55
C VAL A 55 -2.07 4.85 -2.41
N ALA A 56 -1.01 4.38 -3.08
CA ALA A 56 -0.58 2.98 -2.97
C ALA A 56 -0.10 2.64 -1.56
N TYR A 57 0.48 3.61 -0.84
CA TYR A 57 0.88 3.42 0.56
C TYR A 57 -0.33 3.24 1.49
N LEU A 58 -1.44 3.95 1.24
CA LEU A 58 -2.67 3.77 2.01
C LEU A 58 -3.25 2.37 1.81
N ASN A 59 -3.37 1.96 0.54
CA ASN A 59 -3.92 0.65 0.19
C ASN A 59 -3.04 -0.49 0.73
N LEU A 60 -1.70 -0.30 0.69
CA LEU A 60 -0.75 -1.27 1.22
C LEU A 60 -0.87 -1.36 2.75
N ALA A 61 -1.01 -0.22 3.42
CA ALA A 61 -1.21 -0.16 4.86
C ALA A 61 -2.50 -0.86 5.29
N ASP A 62 -3.61 -0.61 4.58
CA ASP A 62 -4.90 -1.28 4.84
C ASP A 62 -4.78 -2.80 4.66
N SER A 63 -4.03 -3.26 3.65
CA SER A 63 -3.83 -4.69 3.38
C SER A 63 -2.94 -5.36 4.44
N TYR A 64 -1.84 -4.71 4.84
CA TYR A 64 -1.01 -5.19 5.98
C TYR A 64 -1.81 -5.22 7.28
N TRP A 65 -2.62 -4.20 7.52
CA TRP A 65 -3.46 -4.14 8.71
C TRP A 65 -4.40 -5.34 8.80
N ALA A 66 -5.00 -5.74 7.68
CA ALA A 66 -5.95 -6.84 7.59
C ALA A 66 -5.33 -8.21 7.88
N VAL A 67 -4.05 -8.42 7.54
CA VAL A 67 -3.30 -9.65 7.85
C VAL A 67 -2.58 -9.59 9.21
N ASN A 68 -2.97 -8.65 10.07
CA ASN A 68 -2.39 -8.38 11.39
C ASN A 68 -0.90 -8.01 11.38
N ASP A 69 -0.35 -7.60 10.25
CA ASP A 69 1.00 -7.06 10.17
C ASP A 69 1.01 -5.58 10.54
N LYS A 70 0.86 -5.31 11.84
CA LYS A 70 0.69 -3.95 12.34
C LYS A 70 1.94 -3.11 12.15
N GLU A 71 3.12 -3.71 12.24
CA GLU A 71 4.39 -3.01 12.06
C GLU A 71 4.49 -2.40 10.65
N ARG A 72 4.31 -3.21 9.60
CA ARG A 72 4.37 -2.73 8.22
C ARG A 72 3.18 -1.83 7.86
N ALA A 73 2.01 -2.10 8.43
CA ALA A 73 0.84 -1.22 8.26
C ALA A 73 1.11 0.19 8.81
N VAL A 74 1.60 0.30 10.05
CA VAL A 74 1.93 1.59 10.69
C VAL A 74 2.98 2.35 9.87
N ALA A 75 4.02 1.66 9.40
CA ALA A 75 5.05 2.27 8.57
C ALA A 75 4.45 2.85 7.27
N ALA A 76 3.61 2.09 6.57
CA ALA A 76 2.97 2.53 5.33
C ALA A 76 1.94 3.68 5.56
N TYR A 77 1.16 3.64 6.65
CA TYR A 77 0.25 4.74 7.03
C TYR A 77 1.00 6.03 7.29
N LYS A 78 2.13 5.98 8.01
CA LYS A 78 2.98 7.15 8.27
C LYS A 78 3.53 7.75 6.98
N GLN A 79 3.97 6.91 6.05
CA GLN A 79 4.42 7.36 4.72
C GLN A 79 3.29 8.06 3.94
N TYR A 80 2.09 7.47 3.93
CA TYR A 80 0.92 8.10 3.31
C TYR A 80 0.61 9.47 3.94
N ALA A 81 0.55 9.55 5.27
CA ALA A 81 0.22 10.77 6.01
C ALA A 81 1.25 11.88 5.78
N SER A 82 2.55 11.55 5.81
CA SER A 82 3.63 12.50 5.52
C SER A 82 3.46 13.11 4.14
N ARG A 83 3.26 12.27 3.11
CA ARG A 83 3.10 12.69 1.71
C ARG A 83 1.86 13.55 1.49
N MET A 84 0.75 13.19 2.10
CA MET A 84 -0.48 13.98 2.01
C MET A 84 -0.32 15.33 2.68
N SER A 85 0.40 15.40 3.80
CA SER A 85 0.67 16.64 4.52
C SER A 85 1.61 17.55 3.73
N GLU A 86 2.72 17.00 3.21
CA GLU A 86 3.67 17.68 2.32
C GLU A 86 2.99 18.24 1.06
N ALA A 87 1.98 17.53 0.54
CA ALA A 87 1.20 17.96 -0.61
C ALA A 87 0.07 18.97 -0.27
N GLY A 88 -0.02 19.45 0.98
CA GLY A 88 -1.07 20.38 1.42
C GLY A 88 -2.47 19.75 1.48
N LYS A 89 -2.56 18.42 1.57
CA LYS A 89 -3.80 17.63 1.54
C LYS A 89 -4.07 16.91 2.87
N ALA A 90 -3.54 17.42 3.97
CA ALA A 90 -3.71 16.81 5.30
C ALA A 90 -5.19 16.56 5.65
N SER A 91 -6.10 17.45 5.24
CA SER A 91 -7.55 17.31 5.44
C SER A 91 -8.20 16.11 4.74
N LYS A 92 -7.50 15.48 3.79
CA LYS A 92 -7.96 14.29 3.08
C LYS A 92 -7.44 12.98 3.68
N ILE A 93 -6.63 13.05 4.74
CA ILE A 93 -6.12 11.86 5.43
C ILE A 93 -7.29 11.21 6.19
N PRO A 94 -7.64 9.94 5.93
CA PRO A 94 -8.70 9.26 6.67
C PRO A 94 -8.36 9.12 8.15
N ALA A 95 -9.34 9.27 9.05
CA ALA A 95 -9.14 9.17 10.51
C ALA A 95 -8.42 7.88 10.93
N ARG A 96 -8.76 6.75 10.29
CA ARG A 96 -8.14 5.44 10.52
C ARG A 96 -6.61 5.46 10.41
N VAL A 97 -6.03 6.36 9.61
CA VAL A 97 -4.58 6.47 9.46
C VAL A 97 -3.93 6.88 10.78
N GLY A 98 -4.52 7.86 11.48
CA GLY A 98 -4.04 8.29 12.80
C GLY A 98 -4.29 7.23 13.86
N GLU A 99 -5.51 6.70 13.93
CA GLU A 99 -5.92 5.66 14.88
C GLU A 99 -5.02 4.42 14.80
N ARG A 100 -4.78 3.92 13.59
CA ARG A 100 -3.99 2.71 13.33
C ARG A 100 -2.49 2.96 13.43
N SER A 101 -2.01 4.20 13.26
CA SER A 101 -0.60 4.57 13.44
C SER A 101 -0.20 4.76 14.91
N ALA A 102 -1.18 4.92 15.81
CA ALA A 102 -0.96 5.06 17.25
C ALA A 102 -0.93 3.71 17.98
N VAL A 103 -1.33 2.62 17.31
CA VAL A 103 -1.29 1.26 17.88
C VAL A 103 0.15 0.79 17.93
N ALA A 104 0.65 0.49 19.14
CA ALA A 104 1.94 -0.16 19.31
C ALA A 104 1.88 -1.57 18.69
N PRO A 105 2.94 -2.03 17.99
CA PRO A 105 3.00 -3.43 17.59
C PRO A 105 2.89 -4.30 18.85
N GLU A 106 1.93 -5.21 18.88
CA GLU A 106 1.84 -6.21 19.95
C GLU A 106 3.13 -7.04 19.92
N ALA A 107 3.78 -7.16 21.08
CA ALA A 107 5.07 -7.83 21.26
C ALA A 107 4.95 -9.36 21.19
#